data_AF-A0A967K798-F1
#
_entry.id   AF-A0A967K798-F1
#
_cell.length_a   1.000
_cell.length_b   1.000
_cell.length_c   1.000
_cell.angle_alpha   90.00
_cell.angle_beta   90.00
_cell.angle_gamma   90.00
#
_symmetry.space_group_name_H-M   'P 1'
#
loop_
_entity.id
_entity.type
_entity.pdbx_description
1 polymer ?
#
loop_
_entity_poly.entity_id
_entity_poly.type
_entity_poly.pdbx_seq_one_letter_code
_entity_poly.pdbx_strand_id
1 'polypeptide(L)'
;DQRADRRARNRQIAEERRRTARLEQVEERIHELESNLAELSRKLADPEITPQVVKKLGQEYVKFQDELDLLMEEWGVLHRQ
;
A
#
# COMPACT_ATOMS: atom_id res chain seq x y z
N ASP A 1 -31.38 -11.90 24.44
CA ASP A 1 -30.38 -11.69 25.52
C ASP A 1 -29.67 -10.37 25.25
N GLN A 2 -30.14 -9.28 25.87
CA GLN A 2 -29.75 -7.91 25.51
C GLN A 2 -28.25 -7.60 25.69
N ARG A 3 -27.56 -8.36 26.58
CA ARG A 3 -26.12 -8.21 26.80
C ARG A 3 -25.30 -8.82 25.67
N ALA A 4 -25.75 -9.95 25.11
CA ALA A 4 -25.12 -10.57 23.95
C ALA A 4 -25.22 -9.67 22.71
N ASP A 5 -26.38 -9.08 22.48
CA ASP A 5 -26.64 -8.18 21.35
C ASP A 5 -25.76 -6.92 21.40
N ARG A 6 -25.62 -6.31 22.58
CA ARG A 6 -24.73 -5.14 22.77
C ARG A 6 -23.26 -5.49 22.53
N ARG A 7 -22.80 -6.67 22.97
CA ARG A 7 -21.42 -7.12 22.72
C ARG A 7 -21.16 -7.38 21.24
N ALA A 8 -22.13 -7.95 20.53
CA ALA A 8 -22.02 -8.17 19.08
C ALA A 8 -21.89 -6.85 18.30
N ARG A 9 -22.74 -5.86 18.61
CA ARG A 9 -22.67 -4.53 17.99
C ARG A 9 -21.34 -3.83 18.25
N ASN A 10 -20.86 -3.88 19.50
CA ASN A 10 -19.57 -3.26 19.84
C ASN A 10 -18.39 -3.89 19.10
N ARG A 11 -18.43 -5.21 18.84
CA ARG A 11 -17.39 -5.89 18.03
C ARG A 11 -17.43 -5.43 16.58
N GLN A 12 -18.63 -5.38 15.97
CA GLN A 12 -18.78 -4.89 14.60
C GLN A 12 -18.26 -3.46 14.43
N ILE A 13 -18.59 -2.55 15.35
CA ILE A 13 -18.07 -1.17 15.32
C ILE A 13 -16.54 -1.14 15.45
N ALA A 14 -15.96 -1.98 16.30
CA ALA A 14 -14.52 -2.05 16.47
C ALA A 14 -13.81 -2.63 15.23
N GLU A 15 -14.40 -3.63 14.59
CA GLU A 15 -13.91 -4.22 13.34
C GLU A 15 -13.96 -3.20 12.20
N GLU A 16 -15.07 -2.48 12.05
CA GLU A 16 -15.22 -1.43 11.04
C GLU A 16 -14.18 -0.31 11.22
N ARG A 17 -13.99 0.16 12.46
CA ARG A 17 -12.94 1.16 12.76
C ARG A 17 -11.53 0.67 12.42
N ARG A 18 -11.23 -0.59 12.71
CA ARG A 18 -9.92 -1.19 12.36
C ARG A 18 -9.75 -1.30 10.84
N ARG A 19 -10.81 -1.68 10.13
CA ARG A 19 -10.81 -1.74 8.67
C ARG A 19 -10.55 -0.37 8.05
N THR A 20 -11.27 0.66 8.49
CA THR A 20 -11.07 2.04 8.00
C THR A 20 -9.66 2.54 8.28
N ALA A 21 -9.16 2.36 9.50
CA ALA A 21 -7.80 2.77 9.84
C ALA A 21 -6.73 2.03 9.02
N ARG A 22 -6.96 0.75 8.69
CA ARG A 22 -6.06 -0.01 7.83
C ARG A 22 -6.13 0.46 6.38
N LEU A 23 -7.32 0.80 5.89
CA LEU A 23 -7.53 1.33 4.55
C LEU A 23 -6.76 2.64 4.35
N GLU A 24 -6.87 3.58 5.30
CA GLU A 24 -6.13 4.84 5.29
C GLU A 24 -4.60 4.61 5.23
N GLN A 25 -4.07 3.67 6.02
CA GLN A 25 -2.64 3.33 6.01
C GLN A 25 -2.19 2.72 4.68
N VAL A 26 -3.01 1.86 4.09
CA VAL A 26 -2.72 1.22 2.80
C VAL A 26 -2.71 2.28 1.70
N GLU A 27 -3.68 3.18 1.68
CA GLU A 27 -3.78 4.28 0.71
C GLU A 27 -2.60 5.26 0.82
N GLU A 28 -2.22 5.65 2.04
CA GLU A 28 -1.04 6.49 2.28
C GLU A 28 0.23 5.83 1.74
N ARG A 29 0.41 4.54 2.02
CA ARG A 29 1.58 3.79 1.56
C ARG A 29 1.61 3.61 0.04
N ILE A 30 0.47 3.35 -0.59
CA ILE A 30 0.33 3.31 -2.05
C ILE A 30 0.80 4.63 -2.66
N HIS A 31 0.29 5.76 -2.14
CA HIS A 31 0.65 7.09 -2.65
C HIS A 31 2.16 7.38 -2.51
N GLU A 32 2.78 7.00 -1.39
CA GLU A 32 4.24 7.11 -1.22
C GLU A 32 5.01 6.28 -2.26
N LEU A 33 4.62 5.02 -2.46
CA LEU A 33 5.27 4.12 -3.42
C LEU A 33 5.13 4.62 -4.85
N GLU A 34 3.95 5.11 -5.24
CA GLU A 34 3.71 5.71 -6.54
C GLU A 34 4.62 6.93 -6.78
N SER A 35 4.76 7.81 -5.78
CA SER A 35 5.68 8.95 -5.85
C SER A 35 7.14 8.50 -6.01
N ASN A 36 7.56 7.50 -5.24
CA ASN A 36 8.91 6.95 -5.32
C ASN A 36 9.19 6.27 -6.67
N LEU A 37 8.24 5.49 -7.19
CA LEU A 37 8.33 4.85 -8.51
C LEU A 37 8.41 5.88 -9.63
N ALA A 38 7.64 6.97 -9.55
CA ALA A 38 7.73 8.07 -10.50
C ALA A 38 9.10 8.75 -10.47
N GLU A 39 9.69 8.96 -9.28
CA GLU A 39 11.04 9.50 -9.16
C GLU A 39 12.12 8.55 -9.70
N LEU A 40 12.06 7.26 -9.35
CA LEU A 40 12.97 6.25 -9.87
C LEU A 40 12.89 6.15 -11.39
N SER A 41 11.69 6.22 -11.97
CA SER A 41 11.48 6.21 -13.42
C SER A 41 12.15 7.38 -14.10
N ARG A 42 12.03 8.59 -13.52
CA ARG A 42 12.74 9.78 -14.04
C ARG A 42 14.25 9.61 -13.99
N LYS A 43 14.79 9.07 -12.88
CA LYS A 43 16.23 8.80 -12.75
C LYS A 43 16.71 7.75 -13.75
N LEU A 44 15.94 6.70 -13.98
CA LEU A 44 16.27 5.63 -14.94
C LEU A 44 16.23 6.08 -16.40
N ALA A 45 15.46 7.12 -16.72
CA ALA A 45 15.36 7.69 -18.05
C ALA A 45 16.53 8.63 -18.42
N ASP A 46 17.39 8.97 -17.45
CA ASP A 46 18.56 9.81 -17.68
C ASP A 46 19.65 9.03 -18.45
N PRO A 47 20.05 9.47 -19.66
CA PRO A 47 21.06 8.77 -20.45
C PRO A 47 22.49 8.87 -19.88
N GLU A 48 22.75 9.79 -18.94
CA GLU A 48 24.09 10.02 -18.37
C GLU A 48 24.42 9.11 -17.16
N ILE A 49 23.45 8.34 -16.66
CA ILE A 49 23.68 7.43 -15.53
C ILE A 49 24.50 6.20 -15.93
N THR A 50 25.30 5.70 -14.99
CA THR A 50 26.15 4.53 -15.25
C THR A 50 25.37 3.21 -15.15
N PRO A 51 25.81 2.13 -15.82
CA PRO A 51 25.16 0.82 -15.74
C PRO A 51 24.99 0.28 -14.31
N GLN A 52 25.95 0.58 -13.42
CA GLN A 52 25.88 0.20 -12.01
C GLN A 52 24.74 0.94 -11.28
N VAL A 53 24.55 2.22 -11.59
CA VAL A 53 23.44 3.02 -11.05
C VAL A 53 22.11 2.52 -11.61
N VAL A 54 22.02 2.26 -12.92
CA VAL A 54 20.83 1.64 -13.56
C VAL A 54 20.42 0.37 -12.83
N LYS A 55 21.38 -0.54 -12.60
CA LYS A 55 21.10 -1.82 -11.92
C LYS A 55 20.53 -1.61 -10.52
N LYS A 56 21.11 -0.68 -9.74
CA LYS A 56 20.64 -0.39 -8.38
C LYS A 56 19.23 0.21 -8.39
N LEU A 57 18.99 1.22 -9.22
CA LEU A 57 17.67 1.86 -9.35
C LEU A 57 16.61 0.89 -9.87
N GLY A 58 16.95 0.02 -10.82
CA GLY A 58 16.05 -1.02 -11.32
C GLY A 58 15.68 -2.05 -10.25
N GLN A 59 16.63 -2.46 -9.39
CA GLN A 59 16.33 -3.34 -8.26
C GLN A 59 15.42 -2.67 -7.22
N GLU A 60 15.60 -1.38 -6.98
CA GLU A 60 14.75 -0.60 -6.08
C GLU A 60 13.34 -0.42 -6.67
N TYR A 61 13.25 -0.15 -7.97
CA TYR A 61 11.99 -0.05 -8.70
C TYR A 61 11.18 -1.33 -8.59
N VAL A 62 11.79 -2.50 -8.87
CA VAL A 62 11.10 -3.81 -8.77
C VAL A 62 10.57 -4.05 -7.35
N LYS A 63 11.36 -3.72 -6.32
CA LYS A 63 10.90 -3.88 -4.93
C LYS A 63 9.69 -3.02 -4.60
N PHE A 64 9.67 -1.76 -5.04
CA PHE A 64 8.53 -0.88 -4.81
C PHE A 64 7.32 -1.29 -5.63
N GLN A 65 7.52 -1.82 -6.84
CA GLN A 65 6.43 -2.37 -7.64
C GLN A 65 5.82 -3.61 -6.98
N ASP A 66 6.65 -4.55 -6.49
CA ASP A 66 6.17 -5.74 -5.79
C ASP A 66 5.39 -5.35 -4.51
N GLU A 67 5.86 -4.37 -3.75
CA GLU A 67 5.16 -3.86 -2.57
C GLU A 67 3.83 -3.19 -2.94
N LEU A 68 3.81 -2.40 -4.00
CA LEU A 68 2.61 -1.74 -4.51
C LEU A 68 1.55 -2.77 -4.93
N ASP A 69 1.95 -3.81 -5.66
CA ASP A 69 1.04 -4.86 -6.11
C ASP A 69 0.37 -5.59 -4.93
N LEU A 70 1.13 -5.88 -3.87
CA LEU A 70 0.61 -6.49 -2.64
C LEU A 70 -0.37 -5.57 -1.91
N LEU A 71 -0.07 -4.27 -1.84
CA LEU A 71 -0.96 -3.29 -1.21
C LEU A 71 -2.24 -3.07 -2.02
N MET A 72 -2.17 -3.13 -3.34
CA MET A 72 -3.35 -3.06 -4.21
C MET A 72 -4.26 -4.28 -4.03
N GLU A 73 -3.69 -5.46 -3.83
CA GLU A 73 -4.47 -6.66 -3.46
C GLU A 73 -5.15 -6.47 -2.10
N GLU A 74 -4.40 -6.00 -1.09
CA GLU A 74 -4.93 -5.74 0.25
C GLU A 74 -6.05 -4.69 0.22
N TRP A 75 -5.82 -3.55 -0.45
CA TRP A 75 -6.80 -2.48 -0.63
C TRP A 75 -8.09 -3.02 -1.25
N GLY A 76 -7.97 -3.84 -2.30
CA GLY A 76 -9.10 -4.48 -2.95
C GLY A 76 -9.87 -5.42 -2.02
N VAL A 77 -9.18 -6.14 -1.12
CA VAL A 77 -9.82 -6.99 -0.10
C VAL A 77 -10.54 -6.15 0.94
N LEU A 78 -9.94 -5.06 1.42
CA LEU A 78 -10.53 -4.19 2.44
C LEU A 78 -11.79 -3.47 1.93
N HIS A 79 -11.84 -3.07 0.66
CA HIS A 79 -13.00 -2.42 0.06
C HIS A 79 -14.19 -3.36 -0.20
N ARG A 80 -13.95 -4.65 -0.36
CA ARG A 80 -15.00 -5.65 -0.62
C ARG A 80 -15.69 -6.17 0.65
N GLN A 81 -15.17 -5.82 1.84
CA GLN A 81 -15.71 -6.19 3.14
C GLN A 81 -16.60 -5.10 3.72
#